data_AF-A0A5A8BY17-F1
#
_entry.id   AF-A0A5A8BY17-F1
#
_cell.length_a   1.000
_cell.length_b   1.000
_cell.length_c   1.000
_cell.angle_alpha   90.00
_cell.angle_beta   90.00
_cell.angle_gamma   90.00
#
_symmetry.space_group_name_H-M   'P 1'
#
loop_
_entity.id
_entity.type
_entity.pdbx_description
1 polymer ?
#
loop_
_entity_poly.entity_id
_entity_poly.type
_entity_poly.pdbx_seq_one_letter_code
_entity_poly.pdbx_strand_id
1 'polypeptide(L)'
;MTYGEAQAILDDPSATGDVASSVRGLAEFSRFLKRGRVEAGALTLASPEVRFQLDSETHEPLDVRAYEHKETNSLVEEMMLLANVTVARRITDAFPRYAVLRRHPEPPQRNFDQLIAAARVVGVEIDCEDLKRTRELTDNLNRRHVASQHAGRASVALHTVVFFAGRAVLADGNRAPRARKRRRGACAALRLEGPAAGGGQERPEGKATAGRALEEDE
;
A
#
# COMPACT_ATOMS: atom_id res chain seq x y z
N MET A 1 -8.33 18.98 0.96
CA MET A 1 -8.42 17.65 0.32
C MET A 1 -7.42 16.73 0.98
N THR A 2 -7.89 15.61 1.52
CA THR A 2 -7.02 14.57 2.09
C THR A 2 -6.50 13.63 0.99
N TYR A 3 -5.43 12.86 1.26
CA TYR A 3 -4.93 11.86 0.31
C TYR A 3 -5.99 10.80 -0.06
N GLY A 4 -6.90 10.49 0.85
CA GLY A 4 -8.01 9.55 0.60
C GLY A 4 -9.07 10.13 -0.33
N GLU A 5 -9.48 11.39 -0.10
CA GLU A 5 -10.41 12.10 -0.98
C GLU A 5 -9.84 12.25 -2.40
N ALA A 6 -8.57 12.61 -2.50
CA ALA A 6 -7.89 12.74 -3.78
C ALA A 6 -7.83 11.41 -4.55
N GLN A 7 -7.65 10.29 -3.84
CA GLN A 7 -7.62 8.96 -4.45
C GLN A 7 -9.02 8.57 -4.96
N ALA A 8 -10.06 8.84 -4.18
CA ALA A 8 -11.43 8.60 -4.61
C ALA A 8 -11.79 9.37 -5.89
N ILE A 9 -11.27 10.60 -6.06
CA ILE A 9 -11.44 11.39 -7.28
C ILE A 9 -10.67 10.78 -8.47
N LEU A 10 -9.49 10.20 -8.22
CA LEU A 10 -8.72 9.50 -9.27
C LEU A 10 -9.41 8.22 -9.72
N ASP A 11 -9.99 7.48 -8.79
CA ASP A 11 -10.60 6.18 -9.04
C ASP A 11 -12.01 6.31 -9.66
N ASP A 12 -12.69 7.44 -9.45
CA ASP A 12 -14.03 7.70 -9.99
C ASP A 12 -13.98 8.31 -11.41
N PRO A 13 -14.32 7.56 -12.46
CA PRO A 13 -14.33 8.07 -13.83
C PRO A 13 -15.47 9.08 -14.09
N SER A 14 -16.52 9.09 -13.26
CA SER A 14 -17.69 9.95 -13.41
C SER A 14 -17.48 11.37 -12.87
N ALA A 15 -16.46 11.58 -12.03
CA ALA A 15 -16.12 12.87 -11.46
C ALA A 15 -15.54 13.81 -12.52
N THR A 16 -16.38 14.63 -13.15
CA THR A 16 -16.00 15.48 -14.31
C THR A 16 -15.65 16.93 -13.97
N GLY A 17 -15.58 17.30 -12.69
CA GLY A 17 -15.24 18.67 -12.28
C GLY A 17 -13.79 19.07 -12.64
N ASP A 18 -13.54 20.38 -12.71
CA ASP A 18 -12.22 20.96 -13.08
C ASP A 18 -11.06 20.45 -12.20
N VAL A 19 -11.33 20.25 -10.91
CA VAL A 19 -10.34 19.69 -9.98
C VAL A 19 -10.05 18.23 -10.31
N ALA A 20 -11.07 17.45 -10.67
CA ALA A 20 -10.91 16.04 -10.99
C ALA A 20 -10.14 15.82 -12.30
N SER A 21 -10.39 16.65 -13.32
CA SER A 21 -9.62 16.63 -14.57
C SER A 21 -8.17 17.04 -14.34
N SER A 22 -7.93 18.08 -13.54
CA SER A 22 -6.58 18.54 -13.19
C SER A 22 -5.78 17.50 -12.41
N VAL A 23 -6.40 16.88 -11.40
CA VAL A 23 -5.77 15.82 -10.60
C VAL A 23 -5.44 14.60 -11.45
N ARG A 24 -6.32 14.20 -12.38
CA ARG A 24 -6.04 13.11 -13.33
C ARG A 24 -4.90 13.45 -14.28
N GLY A 25 -4.87 14.65 -14.84
CA GLY A 25 -3.76 15.11 -15.69
C GLY A 25 -2.43 15.11 -14.94
N LEU A 26 -2.41 15.58 -13.70
CA LEU A 26 -1.22 15.52 -12.83
C LEU A 26 -0.81 14.09 -12.50
N ALA A 27 -1.76 13.18 -12.29
CA ALA A 27 -1.47 11.76 -12.05
C ALA A 27 -0.79 11.14 -13.28
N GLU A 28 -1.31 11.37 -14.48
CA GLU A 28 -0.68 10.88 -15.72
C GLU A 28 0.74 11.44 -15.89
N PHE A 29 0.92 12.74 -15.65
CA PHE A 29 2.24 13.37 -15.74
C PHE A 29 3.21 12.81 -14.70
N SER A 30 2.76 12.59 -13.46
CA SER A 30 3.58 11.98 -12.40
C SER A 30 4.02 10.56 -12.74
N ARG A 31 3.15 9.75 -13.36
CA ARG A 31 3.51 8.40 -13.85
C ARG A 31 4.60 8.48 -14.91
N PHE A 32 4.51 9.44 -15.82
CA PHE A 32 5.53 9.66 -16.84
C PHE A 32 6.89 10.03 -16.22
N LEU A 33 6.92 11.01 -15.30
CA LEU A 33 8.14 11.41 -14.59
C LEU A 33 8.76 10.26 -13.81
N LYS A 34 7.92 9.50 -13.08
CA LYS A 34 8.35 8.34 -12.30
C LYS A 34 9.01 7.28 -13.18
N ARG A 35 8.43 6.96 -14.34
CA ARG A 35 9.04 6.00 -15.29
C ARG A 35 10.43 6.45 -15.71
N GLY A 36 10.57 7.71 -16.17
CA GLY A 36 11.87 8.25 -16.56
C GLY A 36 12.89 8.24 -15.41
N ARG A 37 12.44 8.54 -14.18
CA ARG A 37 13.29 8.52 -12.97
C ARG A 37 13.76 7.10 -12.63
N VAL A 38 12.88 6.11 -12.67
CA VAL A 38 13.23 4.70 -12.43
C VAL A 38 14.15 4.17 -13.53
N GLU A 39 13.85 4.49 -14.80
CA GLU A 39 14.72 4.15 -15.92
C GLU A 39 16.11 4.78 -15.77
N ALA A 40 16.22 6.01 -15.24
CA ALA A 40 17.50 6.62 -14.94
C ALA A 40 18.28 5.97 -13.77
N GLY A 41 17.75 4.90 -13.17
CA GLY A 41 18.40 4.16 -12.08
C GLY A 41 18.06 4.69 -10.69
N ALA A 42 16.90 5.31 -10.50
CA ALA A 42 16.50 5.75 -9.17
C ALA A 42 16.04 4.58 -8.29
N LEU A 43 16.56 4.53 -7.07
CA LEU A 43 16.18 3.55 -6.07
C LEU A 43 15.00 4.07 -5.24
N THR A 44 13.96 3.24 -5.07
CA THR A 44 12.78 3.55 -4.27
C THR A 44 12.77 2.66 -3.03
N LEU A 45 13.37 3.15 -1.94
CA LEU A 45 13.40 2.49 -0.63
C LEU A 45 12.47 3.21 0.32
N ALA A 46 11.20 2.82 0.36
CA ALA A 46 10.25 3.33 1.34
C ALA A 46 10.18 2.34 2.51
N SER A 47 10.42 2.77 3.73
CA SER A 47 10.24 1.88 4.89
C SER A 47 8.74 1.60 5.11
N PRO A 48 8.35 0.37 5.49
CA PRO A 48 6.98 0.11 5.91
C PRO A 48 6.71 0.91 7.20
N GLU A 49 5.78 1.86 7.13
CA GLU A 49 5.31 2.57 8.32
C GLU A 49 4.10 1.85 8.91
N VAL A 50 4.04 1.75 10.24
CA VAL A 50 2.91 1.20 10.98
C VAL A 50 2.24 2.33 11.75
N ARG A 51 0.91 2.40 11.69
CA ARG A 51 0.10 3.35 12.44
C ARG A 51 -0.84 2.62 13.40
N PHE A 52 -0.83 3.07 14.64
CA PHE A 52 -1.76 2.63 15.67
C PHE A 52 -3.00 3.52 15.63
N GLN A 53 -4.18 2.92 15.57
CA GLN A 53 -5.43 3.62 15.87
C GLN A 53 -5.62 3.52 17.37
N LEU A 54 -5.63 4.67 18.05
CA LEU A 54 -5.87 4.75 19.48
C LEU A 54 -7.32 5.15 19.73
N ASP A 55 -7.89 4.66 20.82
CA ASP A 55 -9.15 5.15 21.33
C ASP A 55 -9.00 6.61 21.81
N SER A 56 -10.01 7.44 21.51
CA SER A 56 -9.97 8.86 21.83
C SER A 56 -10.13 9.16 23.32
N GLU A 57 -10.69 8.23 24.09
CA GLU A 57 -10.95 8.43 25.53
C GLU A 57 -9.92 7.70 26.40
N THR A 58 -9.64 6.42 26.11
CA THR A 58 -8.73 5.60 26.93
C THR A 58 -7.28 5.65 26.47
N HIS A 59 -7.01 6.20 25.27
CA HIS A 59 -5.70 6.14 24.60
C HIS A 59 -5.14 4.72 24.37
N GLU A 60 -5.97 3.68 24.53
CA GLU A 60 -5.57 2.30 24.24
C GLU A 60 -5.58 2.02 22.73
N PRO A 61 -4.64 1.23 22.20
CA PRO A 61 -4.59 0.89 20.78
C PRO A 61 -5.73 -0.05 20.38
N LEU A 62 -6.69 0.48 19.61
CA LEU A 62 -7.83 -0.24 19.04
C LEU A 62 -7.44 -1.08 17.82
N ASP A 63 -6.49 -0.62 17.01
CA ASP A 63 -6.10 -1.30 15.77
C ASP A 63 -4.66 -0.96 15.38
N VAL A 64 -4.00 -1.87 14.68
CA VAL A 64 -2.66 -1.68 14.12
C VAL A 64 -2.74 -1.90 12.62
N ARG A 65 -2.48 -0.83 11.86
CA ARG A 65 -2.53 -0.86 10.39
C ARG A 65 -1.20 -0.42 9.81
N ALA A 66 -0.74 -1.17 8.80
CA ALA A 66 0.34 -0.68 7.96
C ALA A 66 -0.15 0.54 7.15
N TYR A 67 0.66 1.58 7.07
CA TYR A 67 0.39 2.74 6.23
C TYR A 67 0.41 2.33 4.76
N GLU A 68 -0.69 2.61 4.07
CA GLU A 68 -0.82 2.34 2.66
C GLU A 68 -0.32 3.53 1.84
N HIS A 69 0.76 3.29 1.10
CA HIS A 69 1.25 4.24 0.10
C HIS A 69 0.32 4.20 -1.11
N LYS A 70 -0.56 5.19 -1.16
CA LYS A 70 -1.51 5.42 -2.27
C LYS A 70 -0.84 6.10 -3.46
N GLU A 71 -1.45 5.97 -4.63
CA GLU A 71 -1.01 6.65 -5.85
C GLU A 71 -0.93 8.17 -5.67
N THR A 72 -1.86 8.76 -4.91
CA THR A 72 -1.82 10.20 -4.57
C THR A 72 -0.56 10.62 -3.82
N ASN A 73 0.02 9.76 -2.99
CA ASN A 73 1.31 10.06 -2.35
C ASN A 73 2.42 10.06 -3.41
N SER A 74 2.44 9.07 -4.29
CA SER A 74 3.40 9.01 -5.39
C SER A 74 3.27 10.22 -6.34
N LEU A 75 2.05 10.70 -6.59
CA LEU A 75 1.80 11.91 -7.38
C LEU A 75 2.49 13.11 -6.76
N VAL A 76 2.23 13.35 -5.46
CA VAL A 76 2.82 14.48 -4.74
C VAL A 76 4.34 14.38 -4.68
N GLU A 77 4.88 13.19 -4.42
CA GLU A 77 6.33 12.95 -4.40
C GLU A 77 7.00 13.37 -5.72
N GLU A 78 6.48 12.92 -6.87
CA GLU A 78 7.09 13.24 -8.17
C GLU A 78 6.97 14.73 -8.51
N MET A 79 5.86 15.38 -8.15
CA MET A 79 5.70 16.82 -8.34
C MET A 79 6.66 17.62 -7.44
N MET A 80 6.85 17.19 -6.19
CA MET A 80 7.81 17.82 -5.27
C MET A 80 9.25 17.62 -5.73
N LEU A 81 9.59 16.44 -6.26
CA LEU A 81 10.91 16.19 -6.85
C LEU A 81 11.16 17.10 -8.05
N LEU A 82 10.20 17.23 -8.96
CA LEU A 82 10.32 18.12 -10.12
C LEU A 82 10.52 19.58 -9.69
N ALA A 83 9.74 20.05 -8.72
CA ALA A 83 9.88 21.39 -8.17
C ALA A 83 11.28 21.61 -7.58
N ASN A 84 11.75 20.67 -6.74
CA ASN A 84 13.07 20.75 -6.11
C ASN A 84 14.20 20.78 -7.15
N VAL A 85 14.15 19.93 -8.18
CA VAL A 85 15.16 19.91 -9.26
C VAL A 85 15.13 21.23 -10.05
N THR A 86 13.95 21.75 -10.34
CA THR A 86 13.78 22.99 -11.11
C THR A 86 14.34 24.19 -10.35
N VAL A 87 13.99 24.31 -9.06
CA VAL A 87 14.50 25.37 -8.19
C VAL A 87 16.01 25.23 -8.01
N ALA A 88 16.52 24.02 -7.76
CA ALA A 88 17.95 23.76 -7.61
C ALA A 88 18.76 24.19 -8.85
N ARG A 89 18.27 23.89 -10.05
CA ARG A 89 18.89 24.37 -11.31
C ARG A 89 18.89 25.90 -11.36
N ARG A 90 17.73 26.51 -11.11
CA ARG A 90 17.58 27.97 -11.21
C ARG A 90 18.47 28.74 -10.23
N ILE A 91 18.58 28.28 -8.98
CA ILE A 91 19.43 28.93 -7.97
C ILE A 91 20.92 28.71 -8.26
N THR A 92 21.28 27.57 -8.85
CA THR A 92 22.67 27.28 -9.25
C THR A 92 23.09 28.20 -10.40
N ASP A 93 22.21 28.41 -11.38
CA ASP A 93 22.47 29.32 -12.50
C ASP A 93 22.56 30.78 -12.04
N ALA A 94 21.69 31.19 -11.11
CA ALA A 94 21.66 32.57 -10.60
C ALA A 94 22.77 32.88 -9.59
N PHE A 95 23.12 31.93 -8.73
CA PHE A 95 24.09 32.09 -7.64
C PHE A 95 25.08 30.91 -7.56
N PRO A 96 25.99 30.72 -8.53
CA PRO A 96 26.84 29.53 -8.61
C PRO A 96 27.69 29.24 -7.37
N ARG A 97 28.07 30.29 -6.62
CA ARG A 97 28.90 30.17 -5.40
C ARG A 97 28.13 30.12 -4.10
N TYR A 98 26.84 30.48 -4.10
CA TYR A 98 26.04 30.65 -2.88
C TYR A 98 24.74 29.83 -2.90
N ALA A 99 24.53 29.03 -3.94
CA ALA A 99 23.40 28.13 -4.01
C ALA A 99 23.46 27.08 -2.89
N VAL A 100 22.39 26.99 -2.10
CA VAL A 100 22.23 25.95 -1.09
C VAL A 100 21.71 24.70 -1.77
N LEU A 101 22.55 23.67 -1.82
CA LEU A 101 22.26 22.40 -2.50
C LEU A 101 22.38 21.23 -1.52
N ARG A 102 21.63 20.15 -1.80
CA ARG A 102 21.72 18.89 -1.08
C ARG A 102 22.36 17.84 -1.98
N ARG A 103 23.42 17.19 -1.50
CA ARG A 103 24.11 16.11 -2.22
C ARG A 103 24.18 14.87 -1.33
N HIS A 104 23.96 13.71 -1.94
CA HIS A 104 24.27 12.41 -1.34
C HIS A 104 25.62 11.94 -1.90
N PRO A 105 26.66 11.73 -1.07
CA PRO A 105 27.94 11.19 -1.53
C PRO A 105 27.81 9.72 -1.92
N GLU A 106 28.76 9.24 -2.73
CA GLU A 106 28.83 7.83 -3.09
C GLU A 106 29.10 6.98 -1.82
N PRO A 107 28.31 5.91 -1.59
CA PRO A 107 28.51 5.04 -0.46
C PRO A 107 29.81 4.22 -0.62
N PRO A 108 30.64 4.07 0.43
CA PRO A 108 31.84 3.25 0.36
C PRO A 108 31.50 1.76 0.18
N GLN A 109 32.34 1.02 -0.55
CA GLN A 109 32.12 -0.41 -0.86
C GLN A 109 31.82 -1.27 0.37
N ARG A 110 32.51 -1.01 1.50
CA ARG A 110 32.31 -1.76 2.76
C ARG A 110 30.85 -1.78 3.25
N ASN A 111 30.06 -0.76 2.91
CA ASN A 111 28.66 -0.68 3.32
C ASN A 111 27.81 -1.74 2.59
N PHE A 112 28.29 -2.25 1.46
CA PHE A 112 27.63 -3.30 0.69
C PHE A 112 28.09 -4.71 1.09
N ASP A 113 29.16 -4.89 1.86
CA ASP A 113 29.69 -6.21 2.21
C ASP A 113 28.63 -7.11 2.86
N GLN A 114 27.85 -6.55 3.80
CA GLN A 114 26.76 -7.27 4.45
C GLN A 114 25.66 -7.66 3.47
N LEU A 115 25.33 -6.76 2.53
CA LEU A 115 24.34 -7.02 1.50
C LEU A 115 24.82 -8.11 0.53
N ILE A 116 26.08 -8.05 0.09
CA ILE A 116 26.71 -9.01 -0.81
C ILE A 116 26.76 -10.39 -0.15
N ALA A 117 27.16 -10.46 1.12
CA ALA A 117 27.17 -11.69 1.89
C ALA A 117 25.77 -12.31 2.00
N ALA A 118 24.77 -11.49 2.35
CA ALA A 118 23.38 -11.96 2.44
C ALA A 118 22.82 -12.40 1.07
N ALA A 119 23.14 -11.66 0.01
CA ALA A 119 22.71 -12.00 -1.35
C ALA A 119 23.30 -13.33 -1.82
N ARG A 120 24.57 -13.60 -1.50
CA ARG A 120 25.26 -14.86 -1.82
C ARG A 120 24.57 -16.06 -1.18
N VAL A 121 24.03 -15.94 0.04
CA VAL A 121 23.25 -17.01 0.71
C VAL A 121 21.98 -17.35 -0.09
N VAL A 122 21.37 -16.35 -0.73
CA VAL A 122 20.16 -16.51 -1.55
C VAL A 122 20.51 -16.83 -3.02
N GLY A 123 21.79 -17.06 -3.34
CA GLY A 123 22.24 -17.38 -4.69
C GLY A 123 22.21 -16.20 -5.67
N VAL A 124 22.30 -14.96 -5.17
CA VAL A 124 22.37 -13.75 -5.98
C VAL A 124 23.77 -13.16 -5.92
N GLU A 125 24.42 -13.04 -7.08
CA GLU A 125 25.66 -12.29 -7.21
C GLU A 125 25.36 -10.80 -7.41
N ILE A 126 26.04 -9.96 -6.63
CA ILE A 126 25.92 -8.50 -6.69
C ILE A 126 27.30 -7.94 -7.03
N ASP A 127 27.36 -7.17 -8.11
CA ASP A 127 28.53 -6.42 -8.52
C ASP A 127 28.21 -4.92 -8.42
N CYS A 128 29.02 -4.21 -7.65
CA CYS A 128 28.88 -2.79 -7.36
C CYS A 128 29.93 -1.93 -8.09
N GLU A 129 30.77 -2.50 -8.94
CA GLU A 129 31.85 -1.79 -9.63
C GLU A 129 31.43 -1.27 -11.00
N ASP A 130 30.58 -2.01 -11.72
CA ASP A 130 30.06 -1.61 -13.02
C ASP A 130 28.71 -0.85 -12.90
N LEU A 131 28.63 0.32 -13.53
CA LEU A 131 27.42 1.14 -13.61
C LEU A 131 26.25 0.39 -14.25
N LYS A 132 26.50 -0.44 -15.28
CA LYS A 132 25.43 -1.19 -15.95
C LYS A 132 24.84 -2.25 -15.03
N ARG A 133 25.71 -3.02 -14.36
CA ARG A 133 25.32 -4.02 -13.36
C ARG A 133 24.64 -3.38 -12.15
N THR A 134 25.08 -2.18 -11.74
CA THR A 134 24.45 -1.41 -10.66
C THR A 134 23.03 -0.97 -11.01
N ARG A 135 22.74 -0.66 -12.29
CA ARG A 135 21.38 -0.36 -12.74
C ARG A 135 20.49 -1.60 -12.70
N GLU A 136 20.98 -2.74 -13.20
CA GLU A 136 20.27 -4.03 -13.12
C GLU A 136 20.00 -4.43 -11.65
N LEU A 137 20.97 -4.19 -10.77
CA LEU A 137 20.83 -4.34 -9.33
C LEU A 137 19.74 -3.42 -8.77
N THR A 138 19.72 -2.15 -9.15
CA THR A 138 18.72 -1.18 -8.69
C THR A 138 17.31 -1.61 -9.09
N ASP A 139 17.12 -2.09 -10.32
CA ASP A 139 15.84 -2.63 -10.79
C ASP A 139 15.43 -3.87 -10.00
N ASN A 140 16.38 -4.77 -9.71
CA ASN A 140 16.15 -5.95 -8.88
C ASN A 140 15.73 -5.55 -7.45
N LEU A 141 16.46 -4.62 -6.84
CA LEU A 141 16.19 -4.11 -5.51
C LEU A 141 14.83 -3.43 -5.44
N ASN A 142 14.48 -2.60 -6.42
CA ASN A 142 13.15 -1.98 -6.51
C ASN A 142 12.03 -3.03 -6.55
N ARG A 143 12.16 -4.05 -7.41
CA ARG A 143 11.17 -5.14 -7.50
C ARG A 143 11.05 -5.93 -6.19
N ARG A 144 12.18 -6.33 -5.60
CA ARG A 144 12.22 -7.10 -4.36
C ARG A 144 11.73 -6.30 -3.17
N HIS A 145 12.03 -5.01 -3.13
CA HIS A 145 11.57 -4.10 -2.09
C HIS A 145 10.05 -3.98 -2.13
N VAL A 146 9.45 -3.77 -3.31
CA VAL A 146 7.98 -3.76 -3.44
C VAL A 146 7.39 -5.09 -2.98
N ALA A 147 7.95 -6.22 -3.40
CA ALA A 147 7.48 -7.54 -2.94
C ALA A 147 7.60 -7.72 -1.41
N SER A 148 8.71 -7.28 -0.80
CA SER A 148 8.89 -7.36 0.65
C SER A 148 7.90 -6.48 1.40
N GLN A 149 7.53 -5.31 0.86
CA GLN A 149 6.50 -4.46 1.44
C GLN A 149 5.14 -5.17 1.47
N HIS A 150 4.75 -5.83 0.37
CA HIS A 150 3.50 -6.58 0.30
C HIS A 150 3.49 -7.72 1.33
N ALA A 151 4.60 -8.46 1.46
CA ALA A 151 4.75 -9.51 2.45
C ALA A 151 4.67 -8.97 3.89
N GLY A 152 5.34 -7.85 4.18
CA GLY A 152 5.31 -7.21 5.50
C GLY A 152 3.90 -6.74 5.88
N ARG A 153 3.16 -6.14 4.94
CA ARG A 153 1.76 -5.73 5.15
C ARG A 153 0.86 -6.93 5.42
N ALA A 154 0.98 -8.00 4.63
CA ALA A 154 0.22 -9.23 4.84
C ALA A 154 0.50 -9.84 6.21
N SER A 155 1.76 -9.81 6.66
CA SER A 155 2.16 -10.27 7.99
C SER A 155 1.52 -9.45 9.10
N VAL A 156 1.60 -8.11 9.04
CA VAL A 156 0.95 -7.23 10.03
C VAL A 156 -0.54 -7.47 10.07
N ALA A 157 -1.21 -7.54 8.91
CA ALA A 157 -2.65 -7.81 8.84
C ALA A 157 -3.02 -9.14 9.50
N LEU A 158 -2.25 -10.21 9.23
CA LEU A 158 -2.47 -11.51 9.86
C LEU A 158 -2.28 -11.46 11.39
N HIS A 159 -1.19 -10.85 11.86
CA HIS A 159 -0.90 -10.74 13.29
C HIS A 159 -1.94 -9.87 14.01
N THR A 160 -2.42 -8.80 13.38
CA THR A 160 -3.52 -7.99 13.90
C THR A 160 -4.79 -8.85 14.06
N VAL A 161 -5.17 -9.64 13.06
CA VAL A 161 -6.32 -10.56 13.15
C VAL A 161 -6.15 -11.57 14.28
N VAL A 162 -4.96 -12.17 14.42
CA VAL A 162 -4.67 -13.13 15.51
C VAL A 162 -4.70 -12.44 16.89
N PHE A 163 -4.16 -11.24 17.02
CA PHE A 163 -4.13 -10.48 18.28
C PHE A 163 -5.53 -10.11 18.78
N PHE A 164 -6.44 -9.80 17.86
CA PHE A 164 -7.83 -9.49 18.19
C PHE A 164 -8.76 -10.72 18.16
N ALA A 165 -8.28 -11.87 17.69
CA ALA A 165 -9.04 -13.12 17.73
C ALA A 165 -9.30 -13.53 19.19
N GLY A 166 -10.58 -13.61 19.56
CA GLY A 166 -11.01 -13.98 20.91
C GLY A 166 -11.07 -12.81 21.90
N ARG A 167 -10.72 -11.59 21.51
CA ARG A 167 -10.94 -10.37 22.31
C ARG A 167 -12.22 -9.69 21.84
N ALA A 168 -13.26 -9.69 22.68
CA ALA A 168 -14.45 -8.89 22.45
C ALA A 168 -14.11 -7.42 22.74
N VAL A 169 -13.71 -6.66 21.72
CA VAL A 169 -13.59 -5.21 21.83
C VAL A 169 -14.98 -4.64 21.57
N LEU A 170 -15.59 -4.04 22.60
CA LEU A 170 -16.77 -3.20 22.43
C LEU A 170 -16.34 -1.93 21.68
N ALA A 171 -16.64 -1.86 20.39
CA ALA A 171 -16.48 -0.64 19.62
C ALA A 171 -17.76 0.18 19.74
N ASP A 172 -17.71 1.30 20.47
CA ASP A 172 -18.77 2.29 20.45
C ASP A 172 -18.66 3.15 19.18
N GLY A 173 -19.68 3.14 18.31
CA GLY A 173 -19.75 4.08 17.18
C GLY A 173 -20.44 3.61 15.90
N ASN A 174 -21.75 3.85 15.83
CA ASN A 174 -22.60 4.10 14.64
C ASN A 174 -22.07 3.76 13.22
N ARG A 175 -22.28 2.52 12.79
CA ARG A 175 -22.98 2.11 11.53
C ARG A 175 -22.81 0.59 11.38
N ALA A 176 -23.77 -0.17 11.90
CA ALA A 176 -23.81 -1.61 11.64
C ALA A 176 -24.07 -1.86 10.14
N PRO A 177 -23.22 -2.62 9.43
CA PRO A 177 -23.63 -3.19 8.14
C PRO A 177 -24.74 -4.22 8.42
N ARG A 178 -25.85 -4.15 7.68
CA ARG A 178 -26.99 -5.07 7.83
C ARG A 178 -26.50 -6.53 7.76
N ALA A 179 -26.48 -7.20 8.91
CA ALA A 179 -26.15 -8.61 9.02
C ALA A 179 -27.30 -9.46 8.44
N ARG A 180 -27.06 -10.07 7.27
CA ARG A 180 -27.94 -11.14 6.77
C ARG A 180 -27.67 -12.39 7.63
N LYS A 181 -28.55 -12.67 8.58
CA LYS A 181 -28.46 -13.85 9.46
C LYS A 181 -28.40 -15.13 8.61
N ARG A 182 -27.22 -15.74 8.47
CA ARG A 182 -27.11 -17.19 8.28
C ARG A 182 -26.63 -17.78 9.60
N ARG A 183 -27.47 -18.65 10.17
CA ARG A 183 -27.21 -19.37 11.42
C ARG A 183 -25.91 -20.17 11.30
N ARG A 184 -24.90 -19.78 12.09
CA ARG A 184 -23.87 -20.56 12.82
C ARG A 184 -22.57 -19.74 12.85
N GLY A 185 -22.17 -19.29 14.05
CA GLY A 185 -20.86 -18.68 14.36
C GLY A 185 -20.70 -17.23 13.91
N ALA A 186 -20.89 -16.27 14.81
CA ALA A 186 -20.66 -14.86 14.53
C ALA A 186 -19.15 -14.56 14.46
N CYS A 187 -18.61 -14.43 13.25
CA CYS A 187 -17.38 -13.69 13.00
C CYS A 187 -17.75 -12.27 12.59
N ALA A 188 -17.29 -11.28 13.34
CA ALA A 188 -17.32 -9.89 12.90
C ALA A 188 -16.46 -9.78 11.64
N ALA A 189 -17.11 -9.48 10.51
CA ALA A 189 -16.46 -9.35 9.23
C ALA A 189 -15.68 -8.03 9.18
N LEU A 190 -14.36 -8.09 9.39
CA LEU A 190 -13.45 -7.09 8.83
C LEU A 190 -13.52 -7.25 7.30
N ARG A 191 -14.00 -6.21 6.63
CA ARG A 191 -14.11 -6.14 5.17
C ARG A 191 -12.70 -6.11 4.58
N LEU A 192 -12.15 -7.28 4.28
CA LEU A 192 -11.01 -7.42 3.38
C LEU A 192 -11.55 -7.28 1.96
N GLU A 193 -11.29 -6.15 1.30
CA GLU A 193 -11.53 -6.04 -0.13
C GLU A 193 -10.50 -6.90 -0.86
N GLY A 194 -10.92 -8.07 -1.32
CA GLY A 194 -10.19 -8.94 -2.24
C GLY A 194 -11.12 -9.32 -3.41
N PRO A 195 -10.58 -9.54 -4.62
CA PRO A 195 -11.40 -9.83 -5.78
C PRO A 195 -12.11 -11.18 -5.58
N ALA A 196 -13.43 -11.18 -5.75
CA ALA A 196 -14.26 -12.37 -5.61
C ALA A 196 -13.98 -13.35 -6.76
N ALA A 197 -13.23 -14.43 -6.49
CA ALA A 197 -13.14 -15.57 -7.39
C ALA A 197 -14.43 -16.39 -7.29
N GLY A 198 -15.26 -16.33 -8.33
CA GLY A 198 -16.44 -17.18 -8.49
C GLY A 198 -16.04 -18.59 -8.89
N GLY A 199 -16.16 -19.54 -7.97
CA GLY A 199 -16.08 -20.97 -8.24
C GLY A 199 -17.29 -21.67 -7.65
N GLY A 200 -18.22 -22.11 -8.51
CA GLY A 200 -19.35 -22.94 -8.12
C GLY A 200 -18.94 -24.40 -7.95
N GLN A 201 -19.45 -25.06 -6.92
CA GLN A 201 -19.52 -26.52 -6.89
C GLN A 201 -20.70 -26.99 -6.03
N GLU A 202 -21.29 -28.08 -6.50
CA GLU A 202 -22.64 -28.61 -6.28
C GLU A 202 -22.89 -29.16 -4.86
N ARG A 203 -24.17 -29.23 -4.49
CA ARG A 203 -24.65 -29.92 -3.26
C ARG A 203 -25.04 -31.35 -3.60
N PRO A 204 -24.69 -32.36 -2.78
CA PRO A 204 -25.24 -33.70 -2.94
C PRO A 204 -26.60 -33.82 -2.24
N GLU A 205 -27.45 -34.64 -2.85
CA GLU A 205 -28.81 -34.98 -2.45
C GLU A 205 -28.87 -35.83 -1.16
N GLY A 206 -29.94 -35.64 -0.38
CA GLY A 206 -30.25 -36.47 0.78
C GLY A 206 -31.73 -36.35 1.14
N LYS A 207 -32.51 -37.34 0.70
CA LYS A 207 -33.95 -37.51 0.94
C LYS A 207 -34.25 -37.69 2.44
N ALA A 208 -35.27 -37.00 2.94
CA ALA A 208 -36.04 -37.42 4.11
C ALA A 208 -37.51 -37.05 3.91
N THR A 209 -38.35 -38.00 4.23
CA THR A 209 -39.73 -38.23 3.83
C THR A 209 -40.78 -37.36 4.51
N ALA A 210 -41.91 -37.22 3.83
CA ALA A 210 -43.10 -36.46 4.20
C ALA A 210 -43.81 -36.97 5.49
N GLY A 211 -44.37 -36.01 6.24
CA GLY A 211 -45.36 -36.22 7.29
C GLY A 211 -46.34 -35.05 7.29
N ARG A 212 -47.59 -35.36 6.99
CA ARG A 212 -48.76 -34.51 6.70
C ARG A 212 -49.38 -33.94 7.99
N ALA A 213 -50.07 -32.78 7.87
CA ALA A 213 -51.44 -32.52 8.38
C ALA A 213 -51.64 -31.12 9.01
N LEU A 214 -52.57 -30.37 8.40
CA LEU A 214 -53.64 -29.51 8.97
C LEU A 214 -53.19 -28.21 9.68
N GLU A 215 -53.43 -27.01 9.13
CA GLU A 215 -54.70 -26.24 9.20
C GLU A 215 -55.33 -26.23 10.59
N GLU A 216 -55.30 -25.06 11.25
CA GLU A 216 -56.46 -24.42 11.88
C GLU A 216 -56.11 -22.98 12.29
N ASP A 217 -57.09 -22.10 12.06
CA ASP A 217 -57.12 -20.65 12.22
C ASP A 217 -57.18 -20.21 13.70
N GLU A 218 -56.56 -19.05 14.00
CA GLU A 218 -57.19 -17.85 14.61
C GLU A 218 -56.17 -16.69 14.70
#